data_AF-A0A258RGN9-F1
#
_entry.id   AF-A0A258RGN9-F1
#
_cell.length_a   1.000
_cell.length_b   1.000
_cell.length_c   1.000
_cell.angle_alpha   90.00
_cell.angle_beta   90.00
_cell.angle_gamma   90.00
#
_symmetry.space_group_name_H-M   'P 1'
#
loop_
_entity.id
_entity.type
_entity.pdbx_description
1 polymer ?
#
loop_
_entity_poly.entity_id
_entity_poly.type
_entity_poly.pdbx_seq_one_letter_code
_entity_poly.pdbx_strand_id
1 'polypeptide(L)'
;MTENKPNTDPSSSDGWLDPADDAPEWTDEMFEMAAYIVGGKVIRPATGYLGPNGMVRGRPPVRGVAKQQVTLRIDPDVIAKFREGGPGWQARMNEALRKAVGL
;
A
#
# COMPACT_ATOMS: atom_id res chain seq x y z
N MET A 1 45.30 -38.56 -8.72
CA MET A 1 43.88 -38.74 -9.06
C MET A 1 43.39 -37.45 -9.72
N THR A 2 43.10 -37.49 -11.01
CA THR A 2 42.48 -36.38 -11.75
C THR A 2 40.99 -36.68 -11.87
N GLU A 3 40.15 -36.07 -11.04
CA GLU A 3 38.71 -36.22 -11.15
C GLU A 3 38.16 -35.24 -12.18
N ASN A 4 37.63 -35.80 -13.27
CA ASN A 4 36.82 -35.11 -14.27
C ASN A 4 35.51 -34.65 -13.61
N LYS A 5 35.25 -33.34 -13.63
CA LYS A 5 33.87 -32.85 -13.43
C LYS A 5 33.06 -33.20 -14.69
N PRO A 6 31.87 -33.81 -14.57
CA PRO A 6 31.02 -34.01 -15.74
C PRO A 6 30.51 -32.66 -16.24
N ASN A 7 30.73 -32.42 -17.53
CA ASN A 7 30.09 -31.35 -18.29
C ASN A 7 28.57 -31.57 -18.28
N THR A 8 27.80 -30.57 -17.86
CA THR A 8 26.35 -30.52 -18.08
C THR A 8 26.04 -29.14 -18.62
N ASP A 9 25.73 -29.11 -19.92
CA ASP A 9 25.40 -27.93 -20.71
C ASP A 9 24.01 -27.34 -20.35
N PRO A 10 23.72 -26.11 -20.80
CA PRO A 10 22.96 -25.11 -20.06
C PRO A 10 21.49 -25.09 -20.48
N SER A 11 20.57 -25.09 -19.52
CA SER A 11 19.24 -24.48 -19.65
C SER A 11 18.43 -24.78 -18.39
N SER A 12 18.67 -24.04 -17.32
CA SER A 12 17.67 -23.92 -16.25
C SER A 12 16.59 -22.96 -16.76
N SER A 13 15.61 -23.51 -17.48
CA SER A 13 14.37 -22.84 -17.85
C SER A 13 13.47 -22.74 -16.60
N ASP A 14 13.95 -22.06 -15.56
CA ASP A 14 13.12 -21.70 -14.42
C ASP A 14 12.25 -20.52 -14.85
N GLY A 15 10.94 -20.75 -14.94
CA GLY A 15 9.92 -19.90 -15.54
C GLY A 15 9.77 -18.53 -14.88
N TRP A 16 10.73 -17.65 -15.12
CA TRP A 16 10.55 -16.20 -15.04
C TRP A 16 9.52 -15.80 -16.09
N LEU A 17 8.27 -15.70 -15.66
CA LEU A 17 7.22 -15.00 -16.39
C LEU A 17 7.67 -13.55 -16.55
N ASP A 18 7.76 -13.08 -17.81
CA ASP A 18 8.08 -11.69 -18.09
C ASP A 18 6.94 -10.81 -17.52
N PRO A 19 7.21 -9.93 -16.55
CA PRO A 19 6.21 -9.01 -16.02
C PRO A 19 5.67 -8.02 -17.08
N ALA A 20 6.19 -8.03 -18.30
CA ALA A 20 5.65 -7.30 -19.44
C ALA A 20 4.24 -7.74 -19.86
N ASP A 21 3.86 -9.02 -19.68
CA ASP A 21 2.55 -9.54 -20.14
C ASP A 21 1.40 -9.34 -19.14
N ASP A 22 1.69 -8.99 -17.87
CA ASP A 22 0.69 -8.72 -16.82
C ASP A 22 0.78 -7.27 -16.31
N ALA A 23 1.44 -6.40 -17.09
CA ALA A 23 1.54 -4.98 -16.79
C ALA A 23 0.15 -4.34 -16.99
N PRO A 24 -0.41 -3.64 -15.98
CA PRO A 24 -1.68 -2.96 -16.13
C PRO A 24 -1.57 -1.90 -17.22
N GLU A 25 -2.61 -1.81 -18.05
CA GLU A 25 -2.71 -0.79 -19.08
C GLU A 25 -2.59 0.60 -18.46
N TRP A 26 -1.80 1.46 -19.11
CA TRP A 26 -1.67 2.84 -18.68
C TRP A 26 -3.00 3.57 -18.90
N THR A 27 -3.66 3.95 -17.81
CA THR A 27 -4.92 4.68 -17.90
C THR A 27 -4.68 6.16 -18.22
N ASP A 28 -5.65 6.81 -18.85
CA ASP A 28 -5.59 8.25 -19.15
C ASP A 28 -5.41 9.09 -17.88
N GLU A 29 -6.03 8.69 -16.77
CA GLU A 29 -5.85 9.33 -15.46
C GLU A 29 -4.38 9.25 -14.97
N MET A 30 -3.68 8.15 -15.26
CA MET A 30 -2.25 8.01 -14.94
C MET A 30 -1.41 8.97 -15.78
N PHE A 31 -1.74 9.18 -17.05
CA PHE A 31 -1.07 10.17 -17.90
C PHE A 31 -1.35 11.61 -17.45
N GLU A 32 -2.56 11.91 -17.00
CA GLU A 32 -2.89 13.23 -16.46
C GLU A 32 -2.11 13.55 -15.18
N MET A 33 -1.87 12.56 -14.31
CA MET A 33 -1.08 12.72 -13.09
C MET A 33 0.45 12.72 -13.34
N ALA A 34 0.91 12.20 -14.48
CA ALA A 34 2.33 12.05 -14.77
C ALA A 34 3.06 13.39 -15.00
N ALA A 35 4.39 13.37 -14.82
CA ALA A 35 5.24 14.49 -15.17
C ALA A 35 5.41 14.54 -16.69
N TYR A 36 5.15 15.70 -17.30
CA TYR A 36 5.39 15.92 -18.71
C TYR A 36 6.75 16.62 -18.88
N ILE A 37 7.70 15.89 -19.47
CA ILE A 37 9.06 16.34 -19.70
C ILE A 37 9.33 16.27 -21.19
N VAL A 38 9.71 17.40 -21.79
CA VAL A 38 10.13 17.45 -23.19
C VAL A 38 11.52 18.06 -23.24
N GLY A 39 12.48 17.35 -23.85
CA GLY A 39 13.86 17.82 -24.01
C GLY A 39 14.59 18.10 -22.69
N GLY A 40 14.25 17.37 -21.62
CA GLY A 40 14.83 17.57 -20.28
C GLY A 40 14.25 18.73 -19.48
N LYS A 41 13.26 19.47 -20.02
CA LYS A 41 12.56 20.54 -19.30
C LYS A 41 11.18 20.06 -18.82
N VAL A 42 10.95 20.16 -17.52
CA VAL A 42 9.66 19.83 -16.90
C VAL A 42 8.65 20.93 -17.27
N ILE A 43 7.60 20.56 -18.01
CA ILE A 43 6.54 21.49 -18.44
C ILE A 43 5.38 21.45 -17.43
N ARG A 44 5.08 20.27 -16.90
CA ARG A 44 4.15 20.09 -15.77
C ARG A 44 4.71 19.02 -14.85
N PRO A 45 4.91 19.31 -13.54
CA PRO A 45 5.32 18.29 -12.59
C PRO A 45 4.18 17.27 -12.39
N ALA A 46 4.55 16.05 -12.03
CA ALA A 46 3.57 15.03 -11.69
C ALA A 46 2.69 15.52 -10.52
N THR A 47 1.38 15.42 -10.69
CA THR A 47 0.40 15.79 -9.66
C THR A 47 -0.23 14.50 -9.16
N GLY A 48 0.46 13.84 -8.23
CA GLY A 48 0.04 12.55 -7.69
C GLY A 48 0.93 12.07 -6.54
N TYR A 49 0.67 10.84 -6.06
CA TYR A 49 1.47 10.16 -5.02
C TYR A 49 2.92 9.88 -5.46
N LEU A 50 3.20 10.07 -6.74
CA LEU A 50 4.53 10.08 -7.33
C LEU A 50 4.96 11.53 -7.52
N GLY A 51 5.27 12.24 -6.43
CA GLY A 51 5.78 13.61 -6.51
C GLY A 51 7.12 13.67 -7.27
N PRO A 52 7.57 14.85 -7.71
CA PRO A 52 8.82 15.03 -8.45
C PRO A 52 10.09 14.55 -7.72
N ASN A 53 10.02 14.29 -6.42
CA ASN A 53 11.08 13.70 -5.59
C ASN A 53 10.78 12.26 -5.11
N GLY A 54 9.84 11.55 -5.75
CA GLY A 54 9.75 10.08 -5.74
C GLY A 54 9.47 9.36 -4.41
N MET A 55 9.33 10.03 -3.26
CA MET A 55 9.11 9.32 -2.00
C MET A 55 8.01 9.96 -1.14
N VAL A 56 6.76 9.53 -1.34
CA VAL A 56 5.87 9.43 -0.18
C VAL A 56 6.35 8.22 0.63
N ARG A 57 7.22 8.45 1.62
CA ARG A 57 7.64 7.40 2.55
C ARG A 57 6.40 6.93 3.33
N GLY A 58 5.81 5.81 2.93
CA GLY A 58 4.72 5.17 3.69
C GLY A 58 3.67 4.47 2.83
N ARG A 59 2.79 3.71 3.49
CA ARG A 59 1.59 3.13 2.89
C ARG A 59 0.75 4.27 2.30
N PRO A 60 0.30 4.20 1.03
CA PRO A 60 -0.62 5.18 0.48
C PRO A 60 -1.82 5.31 1.43
N PRO A 61 -2.26 6.53 1.79
CA PRO A 61 -3.41 6.67 2.66
C PRO A 61 -4.57 5.98 1.98
N VAL A 62 -5.32 5.24 2.80
CA VAL A 62 -6.50 4.51 2.34
C VAL A 62 -7.45 5.52 1.71
N ARG A 63 -7.51 5.56 0.38
CA ARG A 63 -8.43 6.42 -0.37
C ARG A 63 -9.85 5.97 0.01
N GLY A 64 -10.63 6.86 0.62
CA GLY A 64 -12.08 6.70 0.80
C GLY A 64 -12.58 6.64 2.24
N VAL A 65 -11.90 5.98 3.19
CA VAL A 65 -12.41 5.86 4.58
C VAL A 65 -11.29 5.69 5.60
N ALA A 66 -10.55 6.76 5.90
CA ALA A 66 -9.59 6.74 7.01
C ALA A 66 -10.33 6.83 8.36
N LYS A 67 -9.83 6.12 9.38
CA LYS A 67 -10.31 6.32 10.76
C LYS A 67 -9.89 7.73 11.20
N GLN A 68 -10.86 8.56 11.57
CA GLN A 68 -10.57 9.89 12.10
C GLN A 68 -10.13 9.78 13.56
N GLN A 69 -8.96 10.33 13.89
CA GLN A 69 -8.56 10.50 15.29
C GLN A 69 -9.39 11.64 15.89
N VAL A 70 -10.11 11.35 16.96
CA VAL A 70 -10.91 12.32 17.72
C VAL A 70 -10.52 12.29 19.18
N THR A 71 -10.53 13.45 19.84
CA THR A 71 -10.31 13.57 21.28
C THR A 71 -11.66 13.46 21.99
N LEU A 72 -12.04 12.25 22.40
CA LEU A 72 -13.28 11.97 23.15
C LEU A 72 -12.94 11.51 24.57
N ARG A 73 -13.71 11.98 25.56
CA ARG A 73 -13.67 11.47 26.93
C ARG A 73 -14.71 10.35 27.06
N ILE A 74 -14.26 9.18 27.48
CA ILE A 74 -15.11 7.99 27.74
C ILE A 74 -14.92 7.61 29.20
N ASP A 75 -15.97 7.09 29.83
CA ASP A 75 -15.92 6.60 31.21
C ASP A 75 -14.84 5.52 31.39
N PRO A 76 -14.12 5.54 32.54
CA PRO A 76 -13.03 4.60 32.80
C PRO A 76 -13.49 3.15 32.84
N ASP A 77 -14.69 2.88 33.36
CA ASP A 77 -15.26 1.53 33.47
C ASP A 77 -15.53 0.90 32.10
N VAL A 78 -15.98 1.71 31.13
CA VAL A 78 -16.22 1.27 29.75
C VAL A 78 -14.89 0.90 29.10
N ILE A 79 -13.86 1.73 29.25
CA ILE A 79 -12.51 1.44 28.72
C ILE A 79 -11.94 0.17 29.37
N ALA A 80 -12.10 0.02 30.69
CA ALA A 80 -11.65 -1.16 31.42
C ALA A 80 -12.30 -2.44 30.87
N LYS A 81 -13.63 -2.43 30.67
CA LYS A 81 -14.36 -3.56 30.09
C LYS A 81 -13.88 -3.94 28.70
N PHE A 82 -13.63 -2.97 27.83
CA PHE A 82 -13.11 -3.28 26.49
C PHE A 82 -11.67 -3.82 26.55
N ARG A 83 -10.83 -3.30 27.44
CA ARG A 83 -9.44 -3.73 27.64
C ARG A 83 -9.32 -5.12 28.24
N GLU A 84 -10.23 -5.51 29.15
CA GLU A 84 -10.31 -6.87 29.72
C GLU A 84 -10.38 -7.93 28.62
N GLY A 85 -11.06 -7.65 27.52
CA GLY A 85 -11.14 -8.57 26.38
C GLY A 85 -9.87 -8.68 25.54
N GLY A 86 -8.75 -8.06 25.91
CA GLY A 86 -7.45 -8.24 25.26
C GLY A 86 -7.15 -7.34 24.04
N PRO A 87 -6.13 -7.70 23.23
CA PRO A 87 -5.70 -6.94 22.06
C PRO A 87 -6.85 -6.67 21.07
N GLY A 88 -6.82 -5.52 20.40
CA GLY A 88 -7.87 -5.14 19.44
C GLY A 88 -9.14 -4.54 20.09
N TRP A 89 -9.12 -4.24 21.38
CA TRP A 89 -10.26 -3.62 22.09
C TRP A 89 -10.78 -2.33 21.44
N GLN A 90 -9.91 -1.52 20.84
CA GLN A 90 -10.32 -0.30 20.12
C GLN A 90 -11.15 -0.61 18.86
N ALA A 91 -10.86 -1.72 18.16
CA ALA A 91 -11.63 -2.14 16.99
C ALA A 91 -13.03 -2.61 17.41
N ARG A 92 -13.14 -3.38 18.51
CA ARG A 92 -14.44 -3.77 19.08
C ARG A 92 -15.26 -2.58 19.58
N MET A 93 -14.61 -1.60 20.20
CA MET A 93 -15.25 -0.36 20.61
C MET A 93 -15.82 0.40 19.40
N ASN A 94 -15.05 0.48 18.31
CA ASN A 94 -15.53 1.09 17.07
C ASN A 94 -16.71 0.33 16.43
N GLU A 95 -16.71 -1.01 16.50
CA GLU A 95 -17.85 -1.82 16.04
C GLU A 95 -19.11 -1.56 16.89
N ALA A 96 -18.96 -1.48 18.21
CA ALA A 96 -20.08 -1.14 19.10
C ALA A 96 -20.64 0.26 18.81
N LEU A 97 -19.78 1.24 18.55
CA LEU A 97 -20.19 2.58 18.15
C LEU A 97 -20.92 2.58 16.79
N ARG A 98 -20.47 1.78 15.83
CA ARG A 98 -21.17 1.61 14.55
C ARG A 98 -22.58 1.05 14.74
N LYS A 99 -22.70 -0.04 15.50
CA LYS A 99 -24.01 -0.64 15.83
C LYS A 99 -24.95 0.34 16.53
N ALA A 100 -24.43 1.15 17.46
CA ALA A 100 -25.24 2.14 18.19
C ALA A 100 -25.80 3.25 17.28
N VAL A 101 -25.13 3.56 16.18
CA VAL A 101 -25.54 4.57 15.19
C VAL A 101 -26.29 3.94 14.00
N GLY A 102 -26.36 2.60 13.92
CA GLY A 102 -27.03 1.87 12.83
C GLY A 102 -26.18 1.72 11.56
N LEU A 103 -24.86 1.70 11.68
CA LEU A 103 -23.88 1.48 10.60
C LEU A 103 -23.32 0.06 10.57
#